data_AF-A0A8C3P219-F1
#
_entry.id   AF-A0A8C3P219-F1
#
_cell.length_a   1.000
_cell.length_b   1.000
_cell.length_c   1.000
_cell.angle_alpha   90.00
_cell.angle_beta   90.00
_cell.angle_gamma   90.00
#
_symmetry.space_group_name_H-M   'P 1'
#
loop_
_entity.id
_entity.type
_entity.pdbx_description
1 polymer ?
#
loop_
_entity_poly.entity_id
_entity_poly.type
_entity_poly.pdbx_seq_one_letter_code
_entity_poly.pdbx_strand_id
1 'polypeptide(L)'
;AFGVKHTEGVSVDVLFRGHAEPEAVSSAGTQWPLDEGTVLRFSMSRASSEVNDNKVRSGIPGVGPPQGENILPQLFLTGVGISLDVDADRDGVVEKNSPNKASWAWGPEGHGAILLVSCDKEFPFIPPSDCDSEQVFNREDLLDMAQMVLRTEGPQRLPRGYEIVLSISVNDADKVGVFHVQSNSSCWQRYVQVLGRRKLFHTVPYPGGAAELDFFVEGLRFPDETFPGLVSIHVSLLEPLGIPHSPIFTDTVMFRVAPWIMTPNTLAPANLFVCSMKDNYLFTKEIQSLVAKAGCKLKVCFGYINRGDRWMQDEIEFGYTHAPHKSFPVVLDSPRERGMEQLPAKELLGPDFGYVHKEPLFEAVASLDSFGNVEVSPPVCVAGKEYPLGRILIGSSFPVSAGRRMTRLVRDFLYAQRVQAPVELYSDWLAVGNVNEFVTFVPTSDKKRFRMLLASPAACYRLFREKQKEGQGEATMFKGYSGTDTKRVTINKVLSNEALAQQNQYAQRCIDWNRDILKKELGLLEEDIIDMPALFKLDKEGKAVPYFPNTVTMMVLARVLGIPKPFGPVAGGECCLERRIRALLEPLGLCCRFLEDVSSYHGSLGEVHCGTSVQRRPFAFKWWHFTP
;
A
#
# COMPACT_ATOMS: atom_id res chain seq x y z
N ALA A 1 46.48 -46.54 3.82
CA ALA A 1 45.99 -45.88 2.60
C ALA A 1 44.70 -46.55 2.14
N PHE A 2 43.80 -45.81 1.50
CA PHE A 2 42.52 -46.31 1.01
C PHE A 2 42.37 -45.94 -0.48
N GLY A 3 41.66 -46.78 -1.22
CA GLY A 3 41.22 -46.50 -2.59
C GLY A 3 39.72 -46.18 -2.61
N VAL A 4 39.31 -45.37 -3.58
CA VAL A 4 37.91 -45.00 -3.82
C VAL A 4 37.55 -45.33 -5.27
N LYS A 5 36.38 -45.94 -5.45
CA LYS A 5 35.75 -46.15 -6.76
C LYS A 5 34.33 -45.61 -6.69
N HIS A 6 33.88 -44.94 -7.74
CA HIS A 6 32.53 -44.38 -7.81
C HIS A 6 31.90 -44.61 -9.18
N THR A 7 30.58 -44.48 -9.26
CA THR A 7 29.82 -44.48 -10.52
C THR A 7 30.02 -43.16 -11.29
N GLU A 8 29.74 -43.17 -12.59
CA GLU A 8 29.90 -41.99 -13.47
C GLU A 8 29.07 -40.79 -13.03
N GLY A 9 27.89 -41.02 -12.43
CA GLY A 9 27.00 -39.97 -11.94
C GLY A 9 27.46 -39.26 -10.67
N VAL A 10 28.59 -39.67 -10.07
CA VAL A 10 29.14 -39.08 -8.83
C VAL A 10 30.55 -38.57 -9.10
N SER A 11 30.83 -37.35 -8.68
CA SER A 11 32.21 -36.82 -8.61
C SER A 11 32.68 -36.89 -7.16
N VAL A 12 33.93 -37.33 -6.96
CA VAL A 12 34.53 -37.49 -5.64
C VAL A 12 35.84 -36.72 -5.56
N ASP A 13 35.99 -35.90 -4.52
CA ASP A 13 37.23 -35.20 -4.20
C ASP A 13 37.76 -35.63 -2.84
N VAL A 14 39.08 -35.69 -2.70
CA VAL A 14 39.78 -35.93 -1.43
C VAL A 14 40.30 -34.59 -0.89
N LEU A 15 39.99 -34.32 0.37
CA LEU A 15 40.39 -33.12 1.09
C LEU A 15 41.35 -33.50 2.23
N PHE A 16 42.52 -32.86 2.29
CA PHE A 16 43.52 -33.03 3.34
C PHE A 16 43.57 -31.83 4.29
N ARG A 17 43.77 -32.11 5.57
CA ARG A 17 43.99 -31.07 6.58
C ARG A 17 45.32 -30.34 6.30
N GLY A 18 45.25 -29.09 5.87
CA GLY A 18 46.42 -28.25 5.57
C GLY A 18 46.71 -28.01 4.09
N HIS A 19 45.97 -28.63 3.17
CA HIS A 19 46.02 -28.35 1.73
C HIS A 19 44.81 -27.52 1.31
N ALA A 20 45.04 -26.47 0.52
CA ALA A 20 43.99 -25.52 0.12
C ALA A 20 43.13 -26.01 -1.07
N GLU A 21 43.67 -26.91 -1.91
CA GLU A 21 42.99 -27.38 -3.12
C GLU A 21 42.52 -28.84 -3.00
N PRO A 22 41.27 -29.14 -3.39
CA PRO A 22 40.75 -30.50 -3.45
C PRO A 22 41.42 -31.32 -4.55
N GLU A 23 41.75 -32.57 -4.27
CA GLU A 23 42.26 -33.50 -5.28
C GLU A 23 41.12 -34.36 -5.83
N ALA A 24 40.80 -34.17 -7.11
CA ALA A 24 39.76 -34.94 -7.81
C ALA A 24 40.20 -36.40 -7.98
N VAL A 25 39.28 -37.33 -7.68
CA VAL A 25 39.51 -38.77 -7.87
C VAL A 25 39.36 -39.12 -9.35
N SER A 26 40.46 -39.14 -10.10
CA SER A 26 40.50 -39.68 -11.47
C SER A 26 40.73 -41.20 -11.43
N SER A 27 40.01 -41.94 -12.28
CA SER A 27 39.80 -43.39 -12.23
C SER A 27 41.03 -44.29 -11.98
N ALA A 28 40.80 -45.27 -11.09
CA ALA A 28 41.44 -46.57 -10.88
C ALA A 28 42.95 -46.65 -10.56
N GLY A 29 43.28 -46.63 -9.26
CA GLY A 29 44.55 -47.13 -8.73
C GLY A 29 45.20 -46.21 -7.70
N THR A 30 44.83 -44.94 -7.71
CA THR A 30 45.32 -43.94 -6.75
C THR A 30 44.87 -44.32 -5.33
N GLN A 31 45.82 -44.29 -4.40
CA GLN A 31 45.59 -44.57 -2.99
C GLN A 31 45.91 -43.30 -2.21
N TRP A 32 45.01 -42.93 -1.32
CA TRP A 32 45.20 -41.78 -0.43
C TRP A 32 45.54 -42.27 0.97
N PRO A 33 46.40 -41.59 1.72
CA PRO A 33 46.71 -41.97 3.10
C PRO A 33 45.44 -41.87 3.95
N LEU A 34 45.31 -42.77 4.94
CA LEU A 34 44.16 -42.79 5.85
C LEU A 34 44.58 -42.02 7.11
N ASP A 35 44.59 -40.70 7.02
CA ASP A 35 45.06 -39.81 8.09
C ASP A 35 43.90 -39.04 8.71
N GLU A 36 44.06 -38.67 9.98
CA GLU A 36 43.09 -37.85 10.71
C GLU A 36 42.89 -36.49 10.02
N GLY A 37 41.66 -36.19 9.62
CA GLY A 37 41.32 -34.98 8.86
C GLY A 37 41.27 -35.16 7.33
N THR A 38 41.43 -36.38 6.83
CA THR A 38 41.14 -36.72 5.43
C THR A 38 39.63 -36.91 5.23
N VAL A 39 39.01 -36.15 4.32
CA VAL A 39 37.56 -36.18 4.07
C VAL A 39 37.27 -36.41 2.58
N LEU A 40 36.20 -37.14 2.29
CA LEU A 40 35.67 -37.29 0.93
C LEU A 40 34.49 -36.34 0.71
N ARG A 41 34.57 -35.54 -0.35
CA ARG A 41 33.46 -34.71 -0.81
C ARG A 41 32.81 -35.38 -2.01
N PHE A 42 31.50 -35.60 -1.93
CA PHE A 42 30.69 -36.15 -3.02
C PHE A 42 29.85 -35.05 -3.65
N SER A 43 29.78 -35.03 -4.98
CA SER A 43 28.86 -34.15 -5.71
C SER A 43 28.21 -34.89 -6.88
N MET A 44 26.98 -34.50 -7.19
CA MET A 44 26.20 -35.03 -8.31
C MET A 44 25.64 -33.84 -9.09
N SER A 45 25.82 -33.84 -10.42
CA SER A 45 25.37 -32.75 -11.29
C SER A 45 24.03 -33.05 -11.98
N ARG A 46 23.46 -34.24 -11.77
CA ARG A 46 22.20 -34.72 -12.36
C ARG A 46 21.43 -35.53 -11.33
N ALA A 47 20.11 -35.52 -11.45
CA ALA A 47 19.26 -36.37 -10.63
C ALA A 47 19.42 -37.86 -11.00
N SER A 48 19.15 -38.74 -10.03
CA SER A 48 19.16 -40.18 -10.21
C SER A 48 17.98 -40.64 -11.06
N SER A 49 18.21 -41.68 -11.85
CA SER A 49 17.16 -42.35 -12.64
C SER A 49 16.40 -43.39 -11.82
N GLU A 50 17.11 -44.10 -10.96
CA GLU A 50 16.58 -45.14 -10.07
C GLU A 50 17.09 -44.93 -8.65
N VAL A 51 16.34 -45.44 -7.67
CA VAL A 51 16.76 -45.38 -6.26
C VAL A 51 18.05 -46.18 -6.10
N ASN A 52 19.06 -45.56 -5.46
CA ASN A 52 20.38 -46.16 -5.18
C ASN A 52 21.16 -46.60 -6.44
N ASP A 53 20.96 -45.91 -7.56
CA ASP A 53 21.68 -46.15 -8.82
C ASP A 53 23.16 -45.74 -8.76
N ASN A 54 23.49 -44.76 -7.91
CA ASN A 54 24.84 -44.25 -7.74
C ASN A 54 25.53 -44.85 -6.52
N LYS A 55 26.83 -45.16 -6.67
CA LYS A 55 27.59 -45.92 -5.66
C LYS A 55 28.99 -45.40 -5.50
N VAL A 56 29.46 -45.29 -4.26
CA VAL A 56 30.86 -45.06 -3.90
C VAL A 56 31.34 -46.22 -3.04
N ARG A 57 32.48 -46.80 -3.40
CA ARG A 57 33.14 -47.88 -2.65
C ARG A 57 34.49 -47.39 -2.20
N SER A 58 34.75 -47.47 -0.90
CA SER A 58 36.08 -47.25 -0.34
C SER A 58 36.65 -48.55 0.20
N GLY A 59 37.97 -48.74 0.10
CA GLY A 59 38.62 -49.96 0.54
C GLY A 59 40.08 -49.80 0.87
N ILE A 60 40.54 -50.55 1.88
CA ILE A 60 41.96 -50.66 2.24
C ILE A 60 42.54 -51.85 1.45
N PRO A 61 43.50 -51.63 0.55
CA PRO A 61 44.14 -52.71 -0.19
C PRO A 61 44.89 -53.67 0.76
N GLY A 62 44.67 -54.97 0.65
CA GLY A 62 45.48 -56.00 1.32
C GLY A 62 45.02 -56.46 2.70
N VAL A 63 43.92 -55.93 3.24
CA VAL A 63 43.30 -56.42 4.48
C VAL A 63 41.97 -57.10 4.14
N GLY A 64 42.00 -58.42 3.98
CA GLY A 64 40.81 -59.27 3.89
C GLY A 64 41.08 -60.61 4.59
N PRO A 65 40.11 -61.18 5.33
CA PRO A 65 40.30 -62.49 5.94
C PRO A 65 40.34 -63.60 4.87
N PRO A 66 41.04 -64.72 5.11
CA PRO A 66 41.08 -65.84 4.20
C PRO A 66 39.72 -66.54 4.23
N GLN A 67 39.03 -66.56 3.08
CA GLN A 67 37.71 -67.16 2.81
C GLN A 67 36.50 -66.25 3.09
N GLY A 68 35.91 -65.75 1.99
CA GLY A 68 34.49 -65.35 1.92
C GLY A 68 34.16 -63.95 2.42
N GLU A 69 33.77 -63.08 1.47
CA GLU A 69 33.13 -61.77 1.68
C GLU A 69 34.02 -60.60 2.13
N ASN A 70 34.62 -59.93 1.14
CA ASN A 70 35.13 -58.55 1.31
C ASN A 70 33.95 -57.61 1.59
N ILE A 71 33.68 -57.29 2.86
CA ILE A 71 32.73 -56.22 3.24
C ILE A 71 33.43 -54.87 3.10
N LEU A 72 33.64 -54.44 1.85
CA LEU A 72 34.03 -53.05 1.58
C LEU A 72 32.83 -52.13 1.89
N PRO A 73 33.00 -51.04 2.64
CA PRO A 73 31.93 -50.08 2.85
C PRO A 73 31.46 -49.53 1.49
N GLN A 74 30.16 -49.67 1.22
CA GLN A 74 29.51 -49.14 0.02
C GLN A 74 28.53 -48.07 0.46
N LEU A 75 28.69 -46.87 -0.12
CA LEU A 75 27.73 -45.79 -0.01
C LEU A 75 26.85 -45.81 -1.26
N PHE A 76 25.54 -45.90 -1.05
CA PHE A 76 24.54 -45.78 -2.10
C PHE A 76 23.95 -44.36 -2.06
N LEU A 77 23.86 -43.73 -3.22
CA LEU A 77 23.39 -42.37 -3.37
C LEU A 77 22.18 -42.33 -4.30
N THR A 78 21.22 -41.49 -3.96
CA THR A 78 20.08 -41.14 -4.81
C THR A 78 20.05 -39.62 -4.94
N GLY A 79 20.36 -39.08 -6.13
CA GLY A 79 20.31 -37.66 -6.41
C GLY A 79 18.87 -37.20 -6.68
N VAL A 80 18.40 -36.17 -5.99
CA VAL A 80 17.08 -35.57 -6.19
C VAL A 80 17.25 -34.05 -6.28
N GLY A 81 16.73 -33.45 -7.35
CA GLY A 81 16.59 -32.00 -7.47
C GLY A 81 15.30 -31.55 -6.81
N ILE A 82 15.38 -30.54 -5.94
CA ILE A 82 14.24 -29.91 -5.27
C ILE A 82 14.49 -28.40 -5.28
N SER A 83 13.56 -27.64 -5.85
CA SER A 83 13.61 -26.17 -5.89
C SER A 83 12.23 -25.61 -5.68
N LEU A 84 12.06 -24.75 -4.67
CA LEU A 84 10.86 -23.95 -4.48
C LEU A 84 11.10 -22.59 -5.13
N ASP A 85 10.28 -22.24 -6.12
CA ASP A 85 10.54 -21.10 -6.99
C ASP A 85 9.37 -20.12 -6.99
N VAL A 86 9.69 -18.84 -7.13
CA VAL A 86 8.76 -17.69 -7.13
C VAL A 86 9.28 -16.65 -8.13
N ASP A 87 8.42 -15.74 -8.56
CA ASP A 87 8.77 -14.55 -9.37
C ASP A 87 9.62 -13.57 -8.54
N ALA A 88 10.94 -13.77 -8.48
CA ALA A 88 11.84 -12.94 -7.67
C ALA A 88 12.46 -11.78 -8.46
N ASP A 89 12.44 -11.82 -9.79
CA ASP A 89 12.88 -10.71 -10.65
C ASP A 89 11.74 -9.73 -11.03
N ARG A 90 10.49 -10.07 -10.68
CA ARG A 90 9.30 -9.22 -10.71
C ARG A 90 8.82 -8.92 -12.12
N ASP A 91 8.96 -9.87 -13.03
CA ASP A 91 8.49 -9.77 -14.42
C ASP A 91 7.08 -10.36 -14.64
N GLY A 92 6.52 -11.01 -13.60
CA GLY A 92 5.22 -11.68 -13.62
C GLY A 92 5.27 -13.17 -13.95
N VAL A 93 6.45 -13.77 -14.10
CA VAL A 93 6.67 -15.18 -14.41
C VAL A 93 7.60 -15.82 -13.38
N VAL A 94 7.30 -17.04 -12.94
CA VAL A 94 8.14 -17.75 -11.96
C VAL A 94 9.39 -18.35 -12.62
N GLU A 95 10.54 -17.72 -12.42
CA GLU A 95 11.83 -18.18 -12.93
C GLU A 95 12.34 -19.44 -12.22
N LYS A 96 13.35 -20.10 -12.80
CA LYS A 96 13.91 -21.35 -12.25
C LYS A 96 15.05 -21.08 -11.28
N ASN A 97 14.88 -21.49 -10.03
CA ASN A 97 15.88 -21.45 -8.97
C ASN A 97 16.70 -20.15 -8.91
N SER A 98 16.00 -19.01 -8.83
CA SER A 98 16.66 -17.72 -8.66
C SER A 98 17.54 -17.71 -7.41
N PRO A 99 18.81 -17.25 -7.50
CA PRO A 99 19.71 -17.21 -6.35
C PRO A 99 19.22 -16.22 -5.26
N ASN A 100 18.32 -15.32 -5.64
CA ASN A 100 17.84 -14.22 -4.81
C ASN A 100 16.49 -14.50 -4.14
N LYS A 101 15.83 -15.62 -4.47
CA LYS A 101 14.46 -15.96 -4.02
C LYS A 101 14.26 -16.03 -2.50
N ALA A 102 15.33 -16.29 -1.74
CA ALA A 102 15.31 -16.40 -0.28
C ALA A 102 15.46 -15.04 0.45
N SER A 103 15.49 -13.93 -0.28
CA SER A 103 15.71 -12.60 0.28
C SER A 103 14.91 -11.53 -0.46
N TRP A 104 14.87 -10.32 0.11
CA TRP A 104 14.12 -9.22 -0.46
C TRP A 104 14.94 -7.93 -0.43
N ALA A 105 15.02 -7.24 -1.57
CA ALA A 105 15.76 -5.97 -1.72
C ALA A 105 14.93 -4.88 -2.43
N TRP A 106 15.03 -3.64 -1.93
CA TRP A 106 14.40 -2.45 -2.51
C TRP A 106 15.17 -1.95 -3.73
N GLY A 107 14.50 -1.18 -4.59
CA GLY A 107 15.14 -0.46 -5.68
C GLY A 107 14.95 -1.09 -7.05
N PRO A 108 15.40 -0.42 -8.12
CA PRO A 108 15.28 -0.90 -9.50
C PRO A 108 16.07 -2.19 -9.75
N GLU A 109 17.22 -2.36 -9.09
CA GLU A 109 18.03 -3.59 -9.10
C GLU A 109 17.63 -4.56 -7.96
N GLY A 110 16.52 -4.27 -7.28
CA GLY A 110 16.05 -5.06 -6.16
C GLY A 110 15.32 -6.33 -6.62
N HIS A 111 15.28 -7.33 -5.74
CA HIS A 111 14.73 -8.67 -6.01
C HIS A 111 13.83 -9.15 -4.88
N GLY A 112 13.21 -10.31 -5.08
CA GLY A 112 12.31 -10.97 -4.14
C GLY A 112 10.85 -10.77 -4.53
N ALA A 113 10.07 -11.81 -4.31
CA ALA A 113 8.69 -11.90 -4.77
C ALA A 113 7.75 -10.96 -4.01
N ILE A 114 6.63 -10.62 -4.66
CA ILE A 114 5.62 -9.69 -4.15
C ILE A 114 4.29 -10.42 -4.01
N LEU A 115 3.61 -10.15 -2.90
CA LEU A 115 2.35 -10.77 -2.52
C LEU A 115 1.26 -9.70 -2.34
N LEU A 116 0.09 -9.88 -2.93
CA LEU A 116 -1.07 -9.02 -2.69
C LEU A 116 -1.85 -9.50 -1.47
N VAL A 117 -2.50 -8.56 -0.77
CA VAL A 117 -3.48 -8.91 0.27
C VAL A 117 -4.80 -9.23 -0.42
N SER A 118 -5.36 -10.40 -0.13
CA SER A 118 -6.68 -10.86 -0.61
C SER A 118 -7.77 -10.13 0.18
N CYS A 119 -8.04 -8.88 -0.21
CA CYS A 119 -8.95 -7.98 0.51
C CYS A 119 -10.12 -7.47 -0.33
N ASP A 120 -10.26 -7.94 -1.56
CA ASP A 120 -11.41 -7.72 -2.42
C ASP A 120 -12.41 -8.88 -2.29
N LYS A 121 -13.46 -8.86 -3.12
CA LYS A 121 -14.56 -9.81 -2.95
C LYS A 121 -15.17 -10.19 -4.30
N GLU A 122 -14.77 -11.36 -4.78
CA GLU A 122 -15.29 -11.92 -6.04
C GLU A 122 -16.77 -12.30 -5.96
N PHE A 123 -17.28 -12.73 -4.80
CA PHE A 123 -18.68 -13.16 -4.64
C PHE A 123 -19.52 -12.24 -3.75
N PRO A 124 -20.53 -11.52 -4.29
CA PRO A 124 -21.31 -10.54 -3.54
C PRO A 124 -22.13 -11.12 -2.37
N PHE A 125 -22.49 -12.41 -2.41
CA PHE A 125 -23.41 -13.05 -1.45
C PHE A 125 -22.77 -13.52 -0.14
N ILE A 126 -21.44 -13.57 -0.05
CA ILE A 126 -20.73 -13.96 1.17
C ILE A 126 -20.52 -12.68 2.01
N PRO A 127 -20.90 -12.60 3.30
CA PRO A 127 -20.61 -11.40 4.09
C PRO A 127 -19.10 -11.08 4.07
N PRO A 128 -18.68 -9.81 4.23
CA PRO A 128 -17.28 -9.46 4.34
C PRO A 128 -16.66 -10.34 5.43
N SER A 129 -15.72 -11.21 5.07
CA SER A 129 -14.93 -11.93 6.04
C SER A 129 -13.58 -11.22 6.11
N ASP A 130 -13.04 -11.08 7.31
CA ASP A 130 -11.72 -10.52 7.56
C ASP A 130 -10.62 -11.43 7.00
N CYS A 131 -10.46 -11.53 5.67
CA CYS A 131 -9.51 -12.47 5.04
C CYS A 131 -9.61 -13.89 5.66
N ASP A 132 -10.83 -14.27 6.09
CA ASP A 132 -11.11 -15.30 7.11
C ASP A 132 -11.73 -16.56 6.51
N SER A 133 -12.20 -16.49 5.26
CA SER A 133 -12.67 -17.66 4.55
C SER A 133 -11.49 -18.47 4.03
N GLU A 134 -11.25 -19.62 4.67
CA GLU A 134 -10.28 -20.65 4.27
C GLU A 134 -10.59 -21.32 2.90
N GLN A 135 -11.50 -20.76 2.10
CA GLN A 135 -12.01 -21.36 0.87
C GLN A 135 -11.84 -20.38 -0.30
N VAL A 136 -11.02 -20.79 -1.27
CA VAL A 136 -10.98 -20.22 -2.62
C VAL A 136 -12.11 -20.82 -3.41
N PHE A 137 -12.95 -20.00 -4.01
CA PHE A 137 -14.20 -20.45 -4.62
C PHE A 137 -14.13 -20.55 -6.15
N ASN A 138 -13.22 -19.83 -6.80
CA ASN A 138 -13.15 -19.82 -8.27
C ASN A 138 -11.72 -19.61 -8.82
N ARG A 139 -11.62 -19.45 -10.14
CA ARG A 139 -10.35 -19.25 -10.85
C ARG A 139 -9.94 -17.78 -10.85
N GLU A 140 -10.89 -16.87 -10.72
CA GLU A 140 -10.69 -15.43 -10.67
C GLU A 140 -9.91 -15.01 -9.41
N ASP A 141 -10.20 -15.61 -8.25
CA ASP A 141 -9.45 -15.44 -6.99
C ASP A 141 -7.95 -15.74 -7.17
N LEU A 142 -7.62 -16.72 -8.03
CA LEU A 142 -6.22 -17.08 -8.29
C LEU A 142 -5.45 -16.00 -9.04
N LEU A 143 -6.12 -15.06 -9.70
CA LEU A 143 -5.47 -13.96 -10.41
C LEU A 143 -4.90 -12.91 -9.44
N ASP A 144 -5.40 -12.85 -8.20
CA ASP A 144 -4.86 -12.02 -7.11
C ASP A 144 -3.67 -12.66 -6.39
N MET A 145 -3.52 -13.98 -6.56
CA MET A 145 -2.51 -14.75 -5.86
C MET A 145 -1.18 -14.79 -6.62
N ALA A 146 -0.09 -14.76 -5.86
CA ALA A 146 1.24 -14.97 -6.43
C ALA A 146 1.46 -16.47 -6.68
N GLN A 147 1.99 -16.82 -7.85
CA GLN A 147 2.34 -18.20 -8.16
C GLN A 147 3.65 -18.60 -7.45
N MET A 148 3.68 -19.82 -6.92
CA MET A 148 4.84 -20.47 -6.34
C MET A 148 4.92 -21.89 -6.88
N VAL A 149 6.07 -22.29 -7.41
CA VAL A 149 6.23 -23.57 -8.11
C VAL A 149 7.24 -24.44 -7.38
N LEU A 150 6.85 -25.63 -6.96
CA LEU A 150 7.79 -26.65 -6.48
C LEU A 150 8.23 -27.52 -7.66
N ARG A 151 9.49 -27.40 -8.03
CA ARG A 151 10.11 -28.19 -9.11
C ARG A 151 10.91 -29.33 -8.49
N THR A 152 10.64 -30.55 -8.95
CA THR A 152 11.35 -31.75 -8.49
C THR A 152 11.88 -32.56 -9.68
N GLU A 153 13.05 -33.16 -9.51
CA GLU A 153 13.65 -34.05 -10.50
C GLU A 153 14.30 -35.25 -9.79
N GLY A 154 13.98 -36.48 -10.19
CA GLY A 154 14.55 -37.67 -9.57
C GLY A 154 13.92 -38.98 -10.01
N PRO A 155 14.18 -40.09 -9.27
CA PRO A 155 13.63 -41.40 -9.59
C PRO A 155 12.10 -41.42 -9.46
N GLN A 156 11.45 -42.51 -9.88
CA GLN A 156 9.98 -42.63 -9.80
C GLN A 156 9.44 -42.60 -8.35
N ARG A 157 10.27 -42.87 -7.34
CA ARG A 157 9.92 -42.82 -5.92
C ARG A 157 11.13 -42.39 -5.11
N LEU A 158 10.90 -41.67 -4.01
CA LEU A 158 11.97 -41.38 -3.05
C LEU A 158 12.41 -42.67 -2.33
N PRO A 159 13.65 -42.71 -1.79
CA PRO A 159 14.04 -43.77 -0.87
C PRO A 159 13.06 -43.90 0.29
N ARG A 160 12.95 -45.10 0.86
CA ARG A 160 11.90 -45.44 1.81
C ARG A 160 11.92 -44.50 3.04
N GLY A 161 10.79 -43.85 3.29
CA GLY A 161 10.51 -43.02 4.46
C GLY A 161 10.97 -41.56 4.34
N TYR A 162 11.60 -41.16 3.24
CA TYR A 162 11.83 -39.74 2.97
C TYR A 162 10.55 -39.06 2.52
N GLU A 163 10.34 -37.83 3.00
CA GLU A 163 9.14 -37.04 2.71
C GLU A 163 9.51 -35.60 2.38
N ILE A 164 8.77 -34.99 1.46
CA ILE A 164 8.87 -33.56 1.15
C ILE A 164 7.77 -32.84 1.91
N VAL A 165 8.13 -31.82 2.68
CA VAL A 165 7.19 -31.06 3.50
C VAL A 165 7.33 -29.57 3.19
N LEU A 166 6.21 -28.95 2.82
CA LEU A 166 6.07 -27.49 2.81
C LEU A 166 5.73 -27.00 4.21
N SER A 167 6.28 -25.86 4.62
CA SER A 167 6.05 -25.29 5.95
C SER A 167 6.17 -23.77 6.00
N ILE A 168 5.52 -23.18 7.00
CA ILE A 168 5.59 -21.77 7.38
C ILE A 168 5.80 -21.63 8.88
N SER A 169 6.30 -20.47 9.31
CA SER A 169 6.44 -20.18 10.73
C SER A 169 5.08 -19.91 11.38
N VAL A 170 4.98 -20.11 12.70
CA VAL A 170 3.78 -19.73 13.47
C VAL A 170 3.49 -18.23 13.35
N ASN A 171 4.54 -17.41 13.22
CA ASN A 171 4.42 -15.95 13.10
C ASN A 171 3.86 -15.49 11.75
N ASP A 172 4.01 -16.31 10.70
CA ASP A 172 3.52 -16.02 9.35
C ASP A 172 2.15 -16.66 9.09
N ALA A 173 1.70 -17.59 9.93
CA ALA A 173 0.46 -18.34 9.73
C ALA A 173 -0.78 -17.45 9.61
N ASP A 174 -0.83 -16.30 10.31
CA ASP A 174 -1.90 -15.31 10.22
C ASP A 174 -1.70 -14.29 9.08
N LYS A 175 -0.66 -14.44 8.26
CA LYS A 175 -0.24 -13.46 7.24
C LYS A 175 -0.28 -14.00 5.83
N VAL A 176 -0.24 -15.31 5.66
CA VAL A 176 -0.20 -15.97 4.35
C VAL A 176 -1.16 -17.16 4.28
N GLY A 177 -1.84 -17.31 3.14
CA GLY A 177 -2.55 -18.52 2.74
C GLY A 177 -1.86 -19.14 1.52
N VAL A 178 -1.74 -20.47 1.47
CA VAL A 178 -1.19 -21.17 0.31
C VAL A 178 -2.17 -22.24 -0.14
N PHE A 179 -2.49 -22.25 -1.43
CA PHE A 179 -3.44 -23.16 -2.06
C PHE A 179 -2.77 -24.00 -3.14
N HIS A 180 -3.24 -25.23 -3.30
CA HIS A 180 -2.85 -26.12 -4.37
C HIS A 180 -4.08 -26.51 -5.21
N VAL A 181 -3.94 -26.47 -6.53
CA VAL A 181 -5.01 -26.82 -7.48
C VAL A 181 -4.94 -28.31 -7.78
N GLN A 182 -5.94 -29.06 -7.32
CA GLN A 182 -6.09 -30.46 -7.65
C GLN A 182 -7.11 -30.61 -8.79
N SER A 183 -6.64 -31.18 -9.91
CA SER A 183 -7.52 -31.56 -11.02
C SER A 183 -8.08 -32.96 -10.75
N ASN A 184 -9.41 -33.07 -10.68
CA ASN A 184 -10.09 -34.36 -10.54
C ASN A 184 -10.54 -34.86 -11.92
N SER A 185 -10.84 -36.16 -12.07
CA SER A 185 -11.25 -36.76 -13.35
C SER A 185 -12.60 -36.25 -13.90
N SER A 186 -13.34 -35.48 -13.11
CA SER A 186 -14.50 -34.69 -13.51
C SER A 186 -14.07 -33.23 -13.72
N CYS A 187 -14.69 -32.52 -14.66
CA CYS A 187 -14.35 -31.15 -15.14
C CYS A 187 -14.29 -30.02 -14.06
N TRP A 188 -14.16 -30.33 -12.78
CA TRP A 188 -14.13 -29.43 -11.63
C TRP A 188 -12.72 -29.39 -11.03
N GLN A 189 -12.16 -28.19 -10.92
CA GLN A 189 -10.92 -27.93 -10.19
C GLN A 189 -11.22 -27.76 -8.70
N ARG A 190 -10.45 -28.40 -7.83
CA ARG A 190 -10.55 -28.23 -6.38
C ARG A 190 -9.36 -27.46 -5.86
N TYR A 191 -9.63 -26.37 -5.16
CA TYR A 191 -8.62 -25.57 -4.46
C TYR A 191 -8.49 -26.07 -3.02
N VAL A 192 -7.28 -26.48 -2.64
CA VAL A 192 -7.01 -27.02 -1.30
C VAL A 192 -6.02 -26.12 -0.60
N GLN A 193 -6.40 -25.55 0.55
CA GLN A 193 -5.47 -24.82 1.39
C GLN A 193 -4.44 -25.79 2.00
N VAL A 194 -3.17 -25.58 1.65
CA VAL A 194 -2.04 -26.38 2.11
C VAL A 194 -1.29 -25.72 3.26
N LEU A 195 -1.28 -24.39 3.35
CA LEU A 195 -0.67 -23.66 4.48
C LEU A 195 -1.52 -22.44 4.87
N GLY A 196 -1.48 -22.04 6.13
CA GLY A 196 -2.15 -20.84 6.67
C GLY A 196 -2.42 -20.92 8.18
N ARG A 197 -3.41 -20.14 8.66
CA ARG A 197 -3.71 -19.91 10.10
C ARG A 197 -3.73 -21.16 10.97
N ARG A 198 -4.27 -22.26 10.45
CA ARG A 198 -4.43 -23.54 11.17
C ARG A 198 -3.56 -24.67 10.64
N LYS A 199 -2.74 -24.40 9.63
CA LYS A 199 -1.97 -25.42 8.91
C LYS A 199 -0.55 -24.92 8.63
N LEU A 200 0.37 -25.30 9.52
CA LEU A 200 1.76 -24.86 9.47
C LEU A 200 2.63 -25.67 8.52
N PHE A 201 2.19 -26.88 8.17
CA PHE A 201 2.93 -27.75 7.28
C PHE A 201 2.01 -28.62 6.41
N HIS A 202 2.54 -29.07 5.28
CA HIS A 202 1.86 -29.97 4.36
C HIS A 202 2.86 -30.95 3.72
N THR A 203 2.63 -32.24 3.91
CA THR A 203 3.37 -33.29 3.20
C THR A 203 2.96 -33.30 1.73
N VAL A 204 3.93 -33.08 0.85
CA VAL A 204 3.74 -33.01 -0.59
C VAL A 204 3.84 -34.41 -1.19
N PRO A 205 2.86 -34.88 -1.97
CA PRO A 205 2.98 -36.12 -2.74
C PRO A 205 4.10 -35.99 -3.78
N TYR A 206 5.11 -36.86 -3.71
CA TYR A 206 6.20 -36.87 -4.69
C TYR A 206 5.74 -37.55 -6.00
N PRO A 207 5.70 -36.83 -7.14
CA PRO A 207 5.18 -37.37 -8.40
C PRO A 207 6.16 -38.28 -9.15
N GLY A 208 7.46 -38.18 -8.87
CA GLY A 208 8.52 -38.90 -9.59
C GLY A 208 8.89 -38.27 -10.94
N GLY A 209 10.12 -38.51 -11.39
CA GLY A 209 10.63 -37.91 -12.63
C GLY A 209 10.83 -36.40 -12.51
N ALA A 210 10.80 -35.70 -13.66
CA ALA A 210 10.78 -34.25 -13.71
C ALA A 210 9.33 -33.75 -13.62
N ALA A 211 9.01 -33.02 -12.55
CA ALA A 211 7.65 -32.57 -12.28
C ALA A 211 7.62 -31.18 -11.64
N GLU A 212 6.54 -30.45 -11.92
CA GLU A 212 6.26 -29.14 -11.34
C GLU A 212 4.90 -29.20 -10.63
N LEU A 213 4.83 -28.63 -9.43
CA LEU A 213 3.61 -28.50 -8.65
C LEU A 213 3.34 -27.03 -8.40
N ASP A 214 2.21 -26.55 -8.92
CA ASP A 214 1.78 -25.17 -8.77
C ASP A 214 1.06 -24.94 -7.43
N PHE A 215 1.45 -23.85 -6.77
CA PHE A 215 0.83 -23.30 -5.60
C PHE A 215 0.49 -21.83 -5.84
N PHE A 216 -0.57 -21.36 -5.17
CA PHE A 216 -1.04 -19.98 -5.23
C PHE A 216 -1.02 -19.40 -3.82
N VAL A 217 -0.39 -18.25 -3.67
CA VAL A 217 -0.10 -17.63 -2.38
C VAL A 217 -0.87 -16.33 -2.28
N GLU A 218 -1.58 -16.14 -1.16
CA GLU A 218 -2.29 -14.89 -0.84
C GLU A 218 -1.75 -14.28 0.45
N GLY A 219 -1.73 -12.94 0.52
CA GLY A 219 -1.50 -12.20 1.75
C GLY A 219 -2.82 -12.02 2.51
N LEU A 220 -2.77 -12.15 3.83
CA LEU A 220 -3.96 -12.01 4.70
C LEU A 220 -3.98 -10.70 5.47
N ARG A 221 -2.86 -9.96 5.48
CA ARG A 221 -2.69 -8.76 6.30
C ARG A 221 -1.70 -7.81 5.65
N PHE A 222 -2.08 -6.54 5.55
CA PHE A 222 -1.15 -5.47 5.15
C PHE A 222 -0.04 -5.26 6.17
N PRO A 223 1.11 -4.69 5.79
CA PRO A 223 2.12 -4.24 6.74
C PRO A 223 1.52 -3.33 7.82
N ASP A 224 1.94 -3.51 9.07
CA ASP A 224 1.56 -2.68 10.21
C ASP A 224 2.68 -2.62 11.26
N GLU A 225 2.41 -2.03 12.43
CA GLU A 225 3.38 -1.88 13.52
C GLU A 225 4.11 -3.18 13.87
N THR A 226 3.38 -4.29 13.87
CA THR A 226 3.88 -5.61 14.29
C THR A 226 4.36 -6.46 13.13
N PHE A 227 4.09 -6.04 11.89
CA PHE A 227 4.36 -6.82 10.70
C PHE A 227 5.07 -5.98 9.62
N PRO A 228 6.37 -6.22 9.36
CA PRO A 228 7.14 -5.45 8.38
C PRO A 228 6.81 -5.78 6.91
N GLY A 229 5.84 -6.68 6.68
CA GLY A 229 5.43 -7.11 5.35
C GLY A 229 6.25 -8.26 4.76
N LEU A 230 7.09 -8.96 5.51
CA LEU A 230 7.90 -10.08 5.00
C LEU A 230 7.42 -11.41 5.54
N VAL A 231 7.22 -12.40 4.66
CA VAL A 231 6.85 -13.77 5.02
C VAL A 231 7.76 -14.75 4.28
N SER A 232 8.03 -15.91 4.89
CA SER A 232 8.86 -16.96 4.29
C SER A 232 8.10 -18.28 4.20
N ILE A 233 8.33 -19.00 3.10
CA ILE A 233 7.78 -20.34 2.88
C ILE A 233 8.96 -21.27 2.62
N HIS A 234 8.94 -22.44 3.25
CA HIS A 234 10.03 -23.41 3.20
C HIS A 234 9.55 -24.73 2.60
N VAL A 235 10.39 -25.35 1.78
CA VAL A 235 10.28 -26.78 1.44
C VAL A 235 11.44 -27.53 2.09
N SER A 236 11.16 -28.63 2.77
CA SER A 236 12.19 -29.47 3.39
C SER A 236 12.05 -30.93 2.97
N LEU A 237 13.19 -31.58 2.73
CA LEU A 237 13.28 -33.04 2.59
C LEU A 237 13.61 -33.62 3.97
N LEU A 238 12.72 -34.46 4.49
CA LEU A 238 12.84 -35.06 5.81
C LEU A 238 13.31 -36.50 5.72
N GLU A 239 14.24 -36.88 6.61
CA GLU A 239 14.72 -38.25 6.76
C GLU A 239 13.97 -38.99 7.89
N PRO A 240 13.58 -40.26 7.69
CA PRO A 240 12.78 -41.04 8.64
C PRO A 240 13.57 -41.58 9.84
N LEU A 241 14.90 -41.55 9.81
CA LEU A 241 15.77 -42.24 10.78
C LEU A 241 16.00 -41.44 12.07
N GLY A 242 15.63 -40.16 12.11
CA GLY A 242 15.63 -39.35 13.33
C GLY A 242 14.30 -39.47 14.08
N ILE A 243 14.35 -39.69 15.39
CA ILE A 243 13.22 -39.38 16.28
C ILE A 243 13.57 -38.02 16.91
N PRO A 244 12.97 -36.88 16.49
CA PRO A 244 12.03 -36.64 15.37
C PRO A 244 12.70 -36.57 13.97
N HIS A 245 11.89 -36.62 12.90
CA HIS A 245 12.36 -36.56 11.51
C HIS A 245 13.32 -35.39 11.33
N SER A 246 14.47 -35.65 10.70
CA SER A 246 15.53 -34.65 10.56
C SER A 246 15.48 -34.01 9.17
N PRO A 247 15.44 -32.67 9.05
CA PRO A 247 15.54 -32.01 7.75
C PRO A 247 16.95 -32.18 7.19
N ILE A 248 17.07 -32.80 6.01
CA ILE A 248 18.35 -33.04 5.33
C ILE A 248 18.61 -32.02 4.21
N PHE A 249 17.56 -31.33 3.75
CA PHE A 249 17.63 -30.24 2.80
C PHE A 249 16.47 -29.29 3.06
N THR A 250 16.71 -27.98 2.95
CA THR A 250 15.68 -26.96 3.02
C THR A 250 15.96 -25.89 1.97
N ASP A 251 14.93 -25.53 1.22
CA ASP A 251 14.92 -24.40 0.31
C ASP A 251 13.83 -23.41 0.74
N THR A 252 14.07 -22.12 0.55
CA THR A 252 13.26 -21.04 1.12
C THR A 252 12.99 -19.97 0.10
N VAL A 253 11.75 -19.49 0.06
CA VAL A 253 11.34 -18.32 -0.71
C VAL A 253 10.78 -17.25 0.21
N MET A 254 11.04 -15.99 -0.11
CA MET A 254 10.59 -14.83 0.65
C MET A 254 9.65 -13.97 -0.20
N PHE A 255 8.53 -13.57 0.40
CA PHE A 255 7.60 -12.61 -0.18
C PHE A 255 7.59 -11.31 0.61
N ARG A 256 7.42 -10.19 -0.08
CA ARG A 256 6.95 -8.94 0.52
C ARG A 256 5.48 -8.71 0.19
N VAL A 257 4.66 -8.53 1.22
CA VAL A 257 3.28 -8.06 1.08
C VAL A 257 3.29 -6.62 0.57
N ALA A 258 2.55 -6.38 -0.52
CA ALA A 258 2.42 -5.07 -1.14
C ALA A 258 1.75 -4.07 -0.17
N PRO A 259 2.26 -2.83 -0.09
CA PRO A 259 1.68 -1.81 0.77
C PRO A 259 0.38 -1.25 0.18
N TRP A 260 -0.41 -0.61 1.04
CA TRP A 260 -1.48 0.29 0.61
C TRP A 260 -0.91 1.66 0.21
N ILE A 261 -1.31 2.19 -0.95
CA ILE A 261 -0.75 3.41 -1.54
C ILE A 261 -1.86 4.41 -1.88
N MET A 262 -1.77 5.64 -1.36
CA MET A 262 -2.69 6.75 -1.63
C MET A 262 -2.44 7.43 -2.97
N THR A 263 -3.45 8.14 -3.48
CA THR A 263 -3.37 8.87 -4.76
C THR A 263 -3.53 10.39 -4.58
N PRO A 264 -2.53 11.22 -4.94
CA PRO A 264 -2.63 12.67 -4.79
C PRO A 264 -3.57 13.29 -5.81
N ASN A 265 -4.04 14.51 -5.50
CA ASN A 265 -4.92 15.31 -6.35
C ASN A 265 -4.39 15.59 -7.77
N THR A 266 -3.09 15.41 -7.99
CA THR A 266 -2.43 15.53 -9.29
C THR A 266 -2.58 14.32 -10.21
N LEU A 267 -3.02 13.15 -9.70
CA LEU A 267 -3.29 11.99 -10.54
C LEU A 267 -4.64 12.10 -11.25
N ALA A 268 -4.73 11.43 -12.39
CA ALA A 268 -5.93 11.47 -13.24
C ALA A 268 -7.15 10.88 -12.51
N PRO A 269 -8.27 11.62 -12.42
CA PRO A 269 -9.49 11.13 -11.79
C PRO A 269 -10.12 10.00 -12.63
N ALA A 270 -10.71 9.01 -11.97
CA ALA A 270 -11.42 7.90 -12.60
C ALA A 270 -12.91 7.90 -12.23
N ASN A 271 -13.21 7.92 -10.94
CA ASN A 271 -14.57 7.98 -10.41
C ASN A 271 -14.65 9.05 -9.32
N LEU A 272 -15.76 9.77 -9.27
CA LEU A 272 -16.09 10.72 -8.21
C LEU A 272 -17.32 10.22 -7.46
N PHE A 273 -17.22 10.18 -6.14
CA PHE A 273 -18.24 9.73 -5.22
C PHE A 273 -18.86 10.93 -4.50
N VAL A 274 -20.19 10.96 -4.43
CA VAL A 274 -20.96 12.00 -3.73
C VAL A 274 -22.19 11.39 -3.05
N CYS A 275 -22.55 11.89 -1.88
CA CYS A 275 -23.79 11.53 -1.22
C CYS A 275 -24.99 12.29 -1.81
N SER A 276 -26.08 11.59 -2.13
CA SER A 276 -27.37 12.20 -2.44
C SER A 276 -28.06 12.62 -1.15
N MET A 277 -28.38 13.90 -1.04
CA MET A 277 -29.09 14.49 0.08
C MET A 277 -30.37 15.19 -0.40
N LYS A 278 -31.34 15.37 0.49
CA LYS A 278 -32.61 16.05 0.13
C LYS A 278 -32.39 17.50 -0.30
N ASP A 279 -31.33 18.13 0.19
CA ASP A 279 -30.99 19.54 0.07
C ASP A 279 -29.83 19.82 -0.91
N ASN A 280 -29.28 18.82 -1.62
CA ASN A 280 -28.09 18.98 -2.48
C ASN A 280 -28.31 18.68 -3.98
N TYR A 281 -29.56 18.72 -4.45
CA TYR A 281 -29.90 18.44 -5.85
C TYR A 281 -29.19 19.35 -6.85
N LEU A 282 -29.17 20.68 -6.59
CA LEU A 282 -28.49 21.65 -7.46
C LEU A 282 -26.99 21.40 -7.52
N PHE A 283 -26.37 21.16 -6.37
CA PHE A 283 -24.96 20.81 -6.25
C PHE A 283 -24.61 19.55 -7.06
N THR A 284 -25.42 18.50 -6.95
CA THR A 284 -25.20 17.24 -7.69
C THR A 284 -25.30 17.45 -9.21
N LYS A 285 -26.20 18.31 -9.68
CA LYS A 285 -26.33 18.69 -11.10
C LYS A 285 -25.11 19.45 -11.62
N GLU A 286 -24.56 20.37 -10.81
CA GLU A 286 -23.34 21.09 -11.16
C GLU A 286 -22.12 20.15 -11.22
N ILE A 287 -21.98 19.26 -10.23
CA ILE A 287 -20.95 18.21 -10.23
C ILE A 287 -21.04 17.35 -11.49
N GLN A 288 -22.24 16.94 -11.90
CA GLN A 288 -22.40 16.12 -13.10
C GLN A 288 -21.81 16.80 -14.35
N SER A 289 -21.97 18.13 -14.46
CA SER A 289 -21.34 18.90 -15.55
C SER A 289 -19.82 18.95 -15.43
N LEU A 290 -19.27 19.10 -14.23
CA LEU A 290 -17.83 19.11 -13.98
C LEU A 290 -17.19 17.76 -14.32
N VAL A 291 -17.79 16.68 -13.82
CA VAL A 291 -17.32 15.30 -13.99
C VAL A 291 -17.32 14.92 -15.47
N ALA A 292 -18.36 15.30 -16.22
CA ALA A 292 -18.41 15.12 -17.66
C ALA A 292 -17.27 15.84 -18.39
N LYS A 293 -16.94 17.07 -17.99
CA LYS A 293 -15.81 17.83 -18.58
C LYS A 293 -14.44 17.22 -18.24
N ALA A 294 -14.32 16.62 -17.07
CA ALA A 294 -13.09 15.98 -16.62
C ALA A 294 -12.88 14.55 -17.16
N GLY A 295 -13.87 13.97 -17.86
CA GLY A 295 -13.82 12.58 -18.34
C GLY A 295 -13.88 11.54 -17.21
N CYS A 296 -14.45 11.92 -16.07
CA CYS A 296 -14.61 11.07 -14.89
C CYS A 296 -16.04 10.50 -14.85
N LYS A 297 -16.27 9.40 -14.11
CA LYS A 297 -17.63 8.89 -13.84
C LYS A 297 -18.15 9.42 -12.51
N LEU A 298 -19.44 9.72 -12.43
CA LEU A 298 -20.11 10.10 -11.18
C LEU A 298 -20.75 8.87 -10.54
N LYS A 299 -20.47 8.65 -9.26
CA LYS A 299 -21.04 7.60 -8.41
C LYS A 299 -21.79 8.28 -7.27
N VAL A 300 -23.09 8.00 -7.16
CA VAL A 300 -23.95 8.65 -6.16
C VAL A 300 -24.33 7.63 -5.10
N CYS A 301 -24.00 7.94 -3.84
CA CYS A 301 -24.43 7.16 -2.69
C CYS A 301 -25.77 7.69 -2.18
N PHE A 302 -26.81 6.85 -2.16
CA PHE A 302 -28.16 7.27 -1.82
C PHE A 302 -28.47 7.16 -0.31
N GLY A 303 -29.60 7.75 0.08
CA GLY A 303 -30.07 7.87 1.47
C GLY A 303 -30.16 6.58 2.27
N TYR A 304 -30.37 5.44 1.61
CA TYR A 304 -30.46 4.14 2.26
C TYR A 304 -29.09 3.59 2.72
N ILE A 305 -27.99 4.05 2.11
CA ILE A 305 -26.62 3.73 2.53
C ILE A 305 -26.05 4.80 3.43
N ASN A 306 -26.16 6.07 3.04
CA ASN A 306 -25.50 7.16 3.78
C ASN A 306 -26.22 7.56 5.07
N ARG A 307 -27.48 7.14 5.27
CA ARG A 307 -28.29 7.39 6.48
C ARG A 307 -28.33 8.85 6.93
N GLY A 308 -28.21 9.78 5.97
CA GLY A 308 -28.20 11.23 6.24
C GLY A 308 -26.82 11.83 6.50
N ASP A 309 -25.77 11.02 6.49
CA ASP A 309 -24.39 11.49 6.49
C ASP A 309 -23.96 11.90 5.06
N ARG A 310 -23.35 13.06 4.95
CA ARG A 310 -22.99 13.71 3.68
C ARG A 310 -21.50 13.74 3.42
N TRP A 311 -20.68 13.31 4.39
CA TRP A 311 -19.24 13.56 4.44
C TRP A 311 -18.42 12.43 3.82
N MET A 312 -18.59 12.17 2.52
CA MET A 312 -17.94 11.05 1.82
C MET A 312 -16.42 11.01 2.06
N GLN A 313 -15.75 12.15 2.04
CA GLN A 313 -14.30 12.25 2.22
C GLN A 313 -13.83 11.92 3.64
N ASP A 314 -14.70 12.06 4.64
CA ASP A 314 -14.34 11.80 6.03
C ASP A 314 -14.39 10.30 6.36
N GLU A 315 -15.14 9.50 5.59
CA GLU A 315 -15.32 8.08 5.85
C GLU A 315 -14.31 7.20 5.10
N ILE A 316 -13.97 7.57 3.86
CA ILE A 316 -13.19 6.72 2.96
C ILE A 316 -12.01 7.45 2.34
N GLU A 317 -10.92 6.71 2.18
CA GLU A 317 -9.76 7.13 1.42
C GLU A 317 -9.42 6.09 0.35
N PHE A 318 -9.31 6.52 -0.90
CA PHE A 318 -9.05 5.63 -2.02
C PHE A 318 -7.54 5.45 -2.24
N GLY A 319 -7.06 4.25 -1.97
CA GLY A 319 -5.73 3.81 -2.35
C GLY A 319 -5.75 2.66 -3.37
N TYR A 320 -4.60 2.04 -3.56
CA TYR A 320 -4.43 0.85 -4.37
C TYR A 320 -3.30 -0.04 -3.83
N THR A 321 -3.31 -1.30 -4.25
CA THR A 321 -2.20 -2.25 -4.09
C THR A 321 -1.74 -2.74 -5.46
N HIS A 322 -0.49 -3.23 -5.54
CA HIS A 322 0.15 -3.51 -6.82
C HIS A 322 1.25 -4.57 -6.69
N ALA A 323 1.19 -5.58 -7.54
CA ALA A 323 2.23 -6.58 -7.77
C ALA A 323 2.53 -6.67 -9.28
N PRO A 324 3.60 -7.36 -9.70
CA PRO A 324 3.92 -7.51 -11.13
C PRO A 324 2.75 -8.08 -11.96
N HIS A 325 2.02 -9.03 -11.39
CA HIS A 325 0.93 -9.76 -12.06
C HIS A 325 -0.44 -9.06 -11.98
N LYS A 326 -0.72 -8.25 -10.94
CA LYS A 326 -2.04 -7.63 -10.74
C LYS A 326 -1.99 -6.33 -9.93
N SER A 327 -2.97 -5.45 -10.14
CA SER A 327 -3.17 -4.23 -9.36
C SER A 327 -4.65 -3.86 -9.31
N PHE A 328 -5.13 -3.49 -8.13
CA PHE A 328 -6.51 -3.07 -7.92
C PHE A 328 -6.62 -1.99 -6.83
N PRO A 329 -7.66 -1.14 -6.88
CA PRO A 329 -7.96 -0.16 -5.84
C PRO A 329 -8.33 -0.82 -4.52
N VAL A 330 -7.97 -0.17 -3.41
CA VAL A 330 -8.31 -0.61 -2.04
C VAL A 330 -8.80 0.60 -1.26
N VAL A 331 -10.03 0.55 -0.77
CA VAL A 331 -10.56 1.59 0.11
C VAL A 331 -10.07 1.35 1.54
N LEU A 332 -9.47 2.39 2.12
CA LEU A 332 -9.25 2.47 3.56
C LEU A 332 -10.52 3.08 4.16
N ASP A 333 -11.07 2.42 5.16
CA ASP A 333 -12.26 2.84 5.90
C ASP A 333 -11.87 3.44 7.25
N SER A 334 -12.46 4.60 7.55
CA SER A 334 -12.16 5.40 8.72
C SER A 334 -12.84 4.83 9.96
N PRO A 335 -12.21 4.88 11.16
CA PRO A 335 -12.87 4.50 12.40
C PRO A 335 -13.93 5.51 12.87
N ARG A 336 -14.39 6.42 11.99
CA ARG A 336 -15.28 7.54 12.28
C ARG A 336 -16.68 7.10 12.73
N GLU A 337 -17.09 5.89 12.37
CA GLU A 337 -18.33 5.20 12.80
C GLU A 337 -19.56 6.12 12.91
N ARG A 338 -20.04 6.62 11.76
CA ARG A 338 -21.28 7.40 11.67
C ARG A 338 -22.27 6.82 10.64
N GLY A 339 -22.87 7.66 9.80
CA GLY A 339 -23.95 7.23 8.91
C GLY A 339 -23.48 6.38 7.73
N MET A 340 -22.19 6.39 7.41
CA MET A 340 -21.61 5.75 6.22
C MET A 340 -20.79 4.48 6.49
N GLU A 341 -20.81 3.93 7.72
CA GLU A 341 -20.08 2.70 8.10
C GLU A 341 -20.28 1.54 7.12
N GLN A 342 -21.48 1.44 6.53
CA GLN A 342 -21.82 0.33 5.63
C GLN A 342 -21.38 0.57 4.18
N LEU A 343 -21.03 1.80 3.81
CA LEU A 343 -20.70 2.17 2.45
C LEU A 343 -19.51 1.37 1.90
N PRO A 344 -18.36 1.30 2.60
CA PRO A 344 -17.19 0.63 2.04
C PRO A 344 -17.42 -0.87 1.88
N ALA A 345 -17.94 -1.51 2.93
CA ALA A 345 -18.15 -2.96 2.96
C ALA A 345 -19.32 -3.45 2.10
N LYS A 346 -20.34 -2.63 1.82
CA LYS A 346 -21.53 -3.04 1.05
C LYS A 346 -21.57 -2.55 -0.39
N GLU A 347 -21.04 -1.36 -0.67
CA GLU A 347 -21.17 -0.72 -1.99
C GLU A 347 -19.84 -0.64 -2.76
N LEU A 348 -18.70 -0.60 -2.06
CA LEU A 348 -17.38 -0.49 -2.69
C LEU A 348 -16.66 -1.84 -2.80
N LEU A 349 -16.69 -2.64 -1.75
CA LEU A 349 -16.08 -3.98 -1.73
C LEU A 349 -16.72 -4.87 -2.81
N GLY A 350 -15.90 -5.37 -3.72
CA GLY A 350 -16.32 -6.20 -4.84
C GLY A 350 -15.12 -6.74 -5.62
N PRO A 351 -15.36 -7.33 -6.81
CA PRO A 351 -14.29 -7.86 -7.65
C PRO A 351 -13.31 -6.76 -8.05
N ASP A 352 -12.00 -7.00 -7.89
CA ASP A 352 -10.94 -6.02 -8.12
C ASP A 352 -11.13 -4.69 -7.35
N PHE A 353 -11.77 -4.74 -6.17
CA PHE A 353 -11.94 -3.58 -5.32
C PHE A 353 -11.86 -3.96 -3.83
N GLY A 354 -10.67 -3.77 -3.27
CA GLY A 354 -10.34 -4.17 -1.91
C GLY A 354 -10.86 -3.24 -0.82
N TYR A 355 -10.90 -3.76 0.40
CA TYR A 355 -11.31 -3.05 1.61
C TYR A 355 -10.32 -3.29 2.74
N VAL A 356 -10.01 -2.25 3.51
CA VAL A 356 -9.24 -2.37 4.75
C VAL A 356 -9.78 -1.40 5.79
N HIS A 357 -9.94 -1.88 7.02
CA HIS A 357 -10.43 -1.09 8.15
C HIS A 357 -9.50 -1.28 9.36
N LYS A 358 -9.38 -0.23 10.18
CA LYS A 358 -8.55 -0.22 11.39
C LYS A 358 -9.34 0.32 12.57
N GLU A 359 -9.96 -0.59 13.31
CA GLU A 359 -10.79 -0.26 14.47
C GLU A 359 -9.96 -0.15 15.76
N PRO A 360 -9.89 1.01 16.41
CA PRO A 360 -9.19 1.15 17.69
C PRO A 360 -9.98 0.50 18.83
N LEU A 361 -9.37 -0.48 19.53
CA LEU A 361 -10.04 -1.21 20.62
C LEU A 361 -10.26 -0.39 21.91
N PHE A 362 -9.38 0.59 22.19
CA PHE A 362 -9.37 1.32 23.47
C PHE A 362 -9.24 2.84 23.32
N GLU A 363 -8.72 3.32 22.18
CA GLU A 363 -8.50 4.74 21.94
C GLU A 363 -9.78 5.39 21.43
N ALA A 364 -10.17 6.52 22.02
CA ALA A 364 -11.36 7.24 21.59
C ALA A 364 -11.12 7.91 20.23
N VAL A 365 -12.02 7.67 19.29
CA VAL A 365 -12.00 8.27 17.96
C VAL A 365 -12.26 9.78 18.08
N ALA A 366 -11.37 10.58 17.50
CA ALA A 366 -11.45 12.02 17.45
C ALA A 366 -11.87 12.50 16.05
N SER A 367 -12.22 13.79 15.94
CA SER A 367 -12.48 14.40 14.62
C SER A 367 -11.30 14.23 13.65
N LEU A 368 -10.07 14.20 14.18
CA LEU A 368 -8.83 14.01 13.43
C LEU A 368 -8.67 12.62 12.81
N ASP A 369 -9.49 11.63 13.20
CA ASP A 369 -9.50 10.31 12.55
C ASP A 369 -10.29 10.31 11.23
N SER A 370 -11.05 11.38 10.95
CA SER A 370 -11.74 11.55 9.66
C SER A 370 -10.73 11.68 8.52
N PHE A 371 -11.00 11.07 7.37
CA PHE A 371 -10.04 11.06 6.25
C PHE A 371 -9.95 12.35 5.44
N GLY A 372 -10.76 13.37 5.73
CA GLY A 372 -10.41 14.75 5.39
C GLY A 372 -9.08 15.21 6.03
N ASN A 373 -8.63 14.51 7.08
CA ASN A 373 -7.35 14.72 7.76
C ASN A 373 -6.20 13.83 7.24
N VAL A 374 -6.43 13.01 6.20
CA VAL A 374 -5.41 12.18 5.56
C VAL A 374 -5.32 12.56 4.09
N GLU A 375 -4.23 13.22 3.72
CA GLU A 375 -3.98 13.65 2.33
C GLU A 375 -2.64 13.10 1.86
N VAL A 376 -2.31 13.28 0.59
CA VAL A 376 -1.00 12.90 0.06
C VAL A 376 -0.49 13.94 -0.92
N SER A 377 0.78 14.29 -0.79
CA SER A 377 1.46 15.21 -1.71
C SER A 377 1.74 14.56 -3.07
N PRO A 378 1.93 15.35 -4.14
CA PRO A 378 2.49 14.87 -5.39
C PRO A 378 3.92 14.30 -5.21
N PRO A 379 4.48 13.62 -6.22
CA PRO A 379 5.88 13.20 -6.18
C PRO A 379 6.83 14.38 -5.97
N VAL A 380 7.78 14.24 -5.03
CA VAL A 380 8.71 15.30 -4.64
C VAL A 380 10.14 14.77 -4.49
N CYS A 381 11.12 15.68 -4.49
CA CYS A 381 12.50 15.37 -4.14
C CYS A 381 12.96 16.33 -3.05
N VAL A 382 13.49 15.77 -1.96
CA VAL A 382 13.82 16.51 -0.73
C VAL A 382 15.26 16.23 -0.38
N ALA A 383 16.11 17.26 -0.43
CA ALA A 383 17.54 17.15 -0.14
C ALA A 383 18.24 15.98 -0.87
N GLY A 384 17.86 15.70 -2.12
CA GLY A 384 18.41 14.61 -2.94
C GLY A 384 17.71 13.26 -2.78
N LYS A 385 16.79 13.10 -1.82
CA LYS A 385 15.95 11.90 -1.70
C LYS A 385 14.65 12.08 -2.47
N GLU A 386 14.42 11.22 -3.46
CA GLU A 386 13.17 11.19 -4.23
C GLU A 386 12.07 10.46 -3.46
N TYR A 387 10.86 10.99 -3.51
CA TYR A 387 9.63 10.37 -3.03
C TYR A 387 8.68 10.24 -4.23
N PRO A 388 8.86 9.20 -5.07
CA PRO A 388 8.19 9.07 -6.37
C PRO A 388 6.68 8.82 -6.27
N LEU A 389 6.20 8.43 -5.09
CA LEU A 389 4.79 8.22 -4.78
C LEU A 389 4.21 9.35 -3.90
N GLY A 390 4.98 10.43 -3.70
CA GLY A 390 4.64 11.50 -2.78
C GLY A 390 4.83 11.11 -1.31
N ARG A 391 4.36 11.99 -0.43
CA ARG A 391 4.36 11.81 1.03
C ARG A 391 2.98 12.07 1.60
N ILE A 392 2.49 11.15 2.43
CA ILE A 392 1.23 11.26 3.18
C ILE A 392 1.32 12.45 4.15
N LEU A 393 0.23 13.19 4.30
CA LEU A 393 0.08 14.35 5.17
C LEU A 393 -1.07 14.06 6.14
N ILE A 394 -0.78 14.04 7.43
CA ILE A 394 -1.77 13.79 8.48
C ILE A 394 -1.80 14.95 9.47
N GLY A 395 -2.97 15.43 9.85
CA GLY A 395 -3.07 16.51 10.84
C GLY A 395 -2.99 15.99 12.27
N SER A 396 -2.33 16.78 13.12
CA SER A 396 -2.00 16.47 14.51
C SER A 396 -2.05 17.75 15.36
N SER A 397 -1.74 17.61 16.64
CA SER A 397 -1.58 18.69 17.61
C SER A 397 -0.10 18.96 17.88
N PHE A 398 0.23 20.10 18.52
CA PHE A 398 1.61 20.36 18.90
C PHE A 398 2.13 19.27 19.87
N PRO A 399 3.41 18.86 19.77
CA PRO A 399 3.99 17.81 20.61
C PRO A 399 3.79 18.04 22.12
N VAL A 400 3.84 19.30 22.56
CA VAL A 400 3.72 19.73 23.96
C VAL A 400 2.28 20.00 24.40
N SER A 401 1.30 19.89 23.50
CA SER A 401 -0.12 20.05 23.83
C SER A 401 -0.81 18.71 24.02
N ALA A 402 -1.71 18.62 24.99
CA ALA A 402 -2.66 17.51 25.12
C ALA A 402 -3.82 17.64 24.10
N GLY A 403 -3.49 18.04 22.87
CA GLY A 403 -4.45 18.27 21.80
C GLY A 403 -4.89 16.97 21.13
N ARG A 404 -5.86 17.07 20.23
CA ARG A 404 -6.34 15.91 19.46
C ARG A 404 -5.22 15.35 18.59
N ARG A 405 -5.24 14.04 18.33
CA ARG A 405 -4.39 13.36 17.35
C ARG A 405 -5.20 12.24 16.71
N MET A 406 -4.83 11.86 15.50
CA MET A 406 -5.29 10.62 14.88
C MET A 406 -4.85 9.44 15.74
N THR A 407 -5.74 8.45 15.86
CA THR A 407 -5.50 7.22 16.60
C THR A 407 -4.19 6.57 16.19
N ARG A 408 -3.49 6.00 17.16
CA ARG A 408 -2.22 5.34 16.95
C ARG A 408 -2.33 4.21 15.93
N LEU A 409 -3.44 3.45 15.96
CA LEU A 409 -3.63 2.31 15.06
C LEU A 409 -3.61 2.73 13.58
N VAL A 410 -4.33 3.80 13.22
CA VAL A 410 -4.35 4.32 11.85
C VAL A 410 -3.00 4.92 11.49
N ARG A 411 -2.39 5.71 12.39
CA ARG A 411 -1.05 6.29 12.15
C ARG A 411 0.00 5.21 11.90
N ASP A 412 0.09 4.22 12.78
CA ASP A 412 1.08 3.15 12.68
C ASP A 412 0.86 2.30 11.42
N PHE A 413 -0.39 2.09 11.01
CA PHE A 413 -0.70 1.50 9.71
C PHE A 413 -0.12 2.33 8.55
N LEU A 414 -0.37 3.64 8.50
CA LEU A 414 0.14 4.51 7.43
C LEU A 414 1.68 4.55 7.41
N TYR A 415 2.34 4.60 8.58
CA TYR A 415 3.81 4.55 8.67
C TYR A 415 4.38 3.20 8.21
N ALA A 416 3.71 2.09 8.53
CA ALA A 416 4.16 0.75 8.17
C ALA A 416 4.16 0.47 6.66
N GLN A 417 3.41 1.25 5.86
CA GLN A 417 3.43 1.14 4.40
C GLN A 417 4.76 1.57 3.78
N ARG A 418 5.55 2.41 4.49
CA ARG A 418 6.89 2.93 4.15
C ARG A 418 6.99 3.80 2.89
N VAL A 419 6.28 3.47 1.82
CA VAL A 419 6.49 3.99 0.47
C VAL A 419 6.02 5.43 0.25
N GLN A 420 5.22 5.97 1.17
CA GLN A 420 4.77 7.37 1.17
C GLN A 420 5.08 8.11 2.49
N ALA A 421 6.03 7.57 3.29
CA ALA A 421 6.65 8.19 4.47
C ALA A 421 5.90 9.42 5.08
N PRO A 422 4.87 9.18 5.91
CA PRO A 422 3.96 10.23 6.40
C PRO A 422 4.65 11.42 7.07
N VAL A 423 3.99 12.58 7.01
CA VAL A 423 4.37 13.85 7.66
C VAL A 423 3.21 14.34 8.51
N GLU A 424 3.46 14.59 9.79
CA GLU A 424 2.46 15.22 10.66
C GLU A 424 2.45 16.75 10.49
N LEU A 425 1.26 17.30 10.27
CA LEU A 425 0.97 18.73 10.17
C LEU A 425 0.21 19.20 11.42
N TYR A 426 0.16 20.50 11.64
CA TYR A 426 -0.63 21.08 12.73
C TYR A 426 -2.02 21.47 12.23
N SER A 427 -3.01 20.63 12.52
CA SER A 427 -4.42 20.88 12.16
C SER A 427 -5.30 21.16 13.37
N ASP A 428 -4.86 20.84 14.60
CA ASP A 428 -5.67 21.00 15.81
C ASP A 428 -6.00 22.46 16.16
N TRP A 429 -5.54 23.47 15.41
CA TRP A 429 -6.04 24.84 15.53
C TRP A 429 -7.44 25.04 14.92
N LEU A 430 -7.91 24.13 14.05
CA LEU A 430 -9.22 24.15 13.42
C LEU A 430 -10.25 23.38 14.27
N ALA A 431 -11.52 23.78 14.20
CA ALA A 431 -12.59 23.13 14.96
C ALA A 431 -12.82 21.69 14.48
N VAL A 432 -12.86 21.47 13.17
CA VAL A 432 -12.91 20.11 12.58
C VAL A 432 -11.53 19.47 12.70
N GLY A 433 -10.48 20.17 12.26
CA GLY A 433 -9.10 19.72 12.49
C GLY A 433 -8.52 18.91 11.35
N ASN A 434 -8.96 19.18 10.12
CA ASN A 434 -8.57 18.45 8.92
C ASN A 434 -7.53 19.22 8.11
N VAL A 435 -6.52 18.53 7.56
CA VAL A 435 -5.49 19.18 6.72
C VAL A 435 -6.06 19.76 5.42
N ASN A 436 -7.09 19.13 4.84
CA ASN A 436 -7.73 19.60 3.61
C ASN A 436 -8.47 20.96 3.76
N GLU A 437 -8.63 21.46 4.98
CA GLU A 437 -9.15 22.79 5.25
C GLU A 437 -8.12 23.88 4.93
N PHE A 438 -6.82 23.59 4.90
CA PHE A 438 -5.82 24.65 4.70
C PHE A 438 -4.77 24.35 3.65
N VAL A 439 -4.66 23.11 3.16
CA VAL A 439 -3.75 22.74 2.07
C VAL A 439 -4.43 21.88 1.02
N THR A 440 -4.13 22.12 -0.26
CA THR A 440 -4.40 21.19 -1.36
C THR A 440 -3.34 21.32 -2.46
N PHE A 441 -3.37 20.43 -3.44
CA PHE A 441 -2.45 20.42 -4.58
C PHE A 441 -3.20 20.41 -5.91
N VAL A 442 -2.74 21.22 -6.85
CA VAL A 442 -3.29 21.27 -8.21
C VAL A 442 -2.22 20.95 -9.24
N PRO A 443 -2.54 20.22 -10.32
CA PRO A 443 -1.58 19.91 -11.36
C PRO A 443 -1.29 21.15 -12.21
N THR A 444 -0.06 21.25 -12.71
CA THR A 444 0.38 22.29 -13.64
C THR A 444 1.13 21.66 -14.81
N SER A 445 1.33 22.44 -15.87
CA SER A 445 2.02 21.97 -17.08
C SER A 445 3.51 22.34 -17.12
N ASP A 446 3.99 23.07 -16.12
CA ASP A 446 5.39 23.47 -16.01
C ASP A 446 6.26 22.34 -15.42
N LYS A 447 7.57 22.59 -15.26
CA LYS A 447 8.54 21.57 -14.84
C LYS A 447 8.20 20.93 -13.48
N LYS A 448 7.67 21.70 -12.53
CA LYS A 448 7.27 21.19 -11.21
C LYS A 448 6.04 20.28 -11.28
N ARG A 449 5.19 20.45 -12.30
CA ARG A 449 3.95 19.69 -12.55
C ARG A 449 2.85 19.86 -11.50
N PHE A 450 3.08 20.62 -10.43
CA PHE A 450 2.05 20.99 -9.47
C PHE A 450 2.29 22.37 -8.83
N ARG A 451 1.27 22.87 -8.15
CA ARG A 451 1.36 23.94 -7.15
C ARG A 451 0.64 23.53 -5.88
N MET A 452 1.21 23.91 -4.74
CA MET A 452 0.55 23.80 -3.44
C MET A 452 -0.31 25.04 -3.22
N LEU A 453 -1.58 24.85 -2.90
CA LEU A 453 -2.49 25.92 -2.52
C LEU A 453 -2.61 25.94 -1.00
N LEU A 454 -2.36 27.09 -0.39
CA LEU A 454 -2.48 27.29 1.06
C LEU A 454 -3.51 28.37 1.38
N ALA A 455 -4.35 28.12 2.39
CA ALA A 455 -5.27 29.14 2.90
C ALA A 455 -4.47 30.33 3.44
N SER A 456 -4.93 31.56 3.22
CA SER A 456 -4.20 32.75 3.64
C SER A 456 -5.13 33.89 4.06
N PRO A 457 -5.34 34.06 5.39
CA PRO A 457 -5.90 35.29 5.95
C PRO A 457 -5.17 36.54 5.52
N ALA A 458 -3.83 36.53 5.48
CA ALA A 458 -3.04 37.67 5.04
C ALA A 458 -3.33 38.07 3.58
N ALA A 459 -3.50 37.10 2.67
CA ALA A 459 -3.90 37.39 1.29
C ALA A 459 -5.31 38.00 1.21
N CYS A 460 -6.25 37.53 2.03
CA CYS A 460 -7.61 38.08 2.07
C CYS A 460 -7.63 39.52 2.59
N TYR A 461 -6.96 39.81 3.72
CA TYR A 461 -6.85 41.16 4.25
C TYR A 461 -6.14 42.12 3.29
N ARG A 462 -5.10 41.66 2.56
CA ARG A 462 -4.45 42.47 1.50
C ARG A 462 -5.44 42.84 0.41
N LEU A 463 -6.16 41.85 -0.15
CA LEU A 463 -7.17 42.08 -1.17
C LEU A 463 -8.26 43.06 -0.70
N PHE A 464 -8.77 42.89 0.52
CA PHE A 464 -9.81 43.76 1.06
C PHE A 464 -9.31 45.19 1.25
N ARG A 465 -8.06 45.39 1.70
CA ARG A 465 -7.45 46.73 1.79
C ARG A 465 -7.24 47.36 0.42
N GLU A 466 -6.85 46.60 -0.59
CA GLU A 466 -6.76 47.07 -1.98
C GLU A 466 -8.13 47.56 -2.47
N LYS A 467 -9.18 46.74 -2.28
CA LYS A 467 -10.55 47.12 -2.68
C LYS A 467 -11.11 48.29 -1.89
N GLN A 468 -10.78 48.42 -0.61
CA GLN A 468 -11.11 49.61 0.17
C GLN A 468 -10.47 50.88 -0.41
N LYS A 469 -9.19 50.82 -0.79
CA LYS A 469 -8.47 51.95 -1.44
C LYS A 469 -9.02 52.30 -2.82
N GLU A 470 -9.55 51.32 -3.55
CA GLU A 470 -10.26 51.51 -4.82
C GLU A 470 -11.69 52.11 -4.64
N GLY A 471 -12.08 52.49 -3.42
CA GLY A 471 -13.41 53.06 -3.13
C GLY A 471 -14.52 52.02 -2.97
N GLN A 472 -14.19 50.73 -2.92
CA GLN A 472 -15.16 49.63 -2.81
C GLN A 472 -15.38 49.16 -1.37
N GLY A 473 -15.01 49.96 -0.36
CA GLY A 473 -15.12 49.60 1.07
C GLY A 473 -16.53 49.22 1.52
N GLU A 474 -17.57 49.74 0.86
CA GLU A 474 -18.98 49.43 1.13
C GLU A 474 -19.52 48.23 0.34
N ALA A 475 -18.70 47.56 -0.48
CA ALA A 475 -19.09 46.33 -1.16
C ALA A 475 -19.47 45.25 -0.13
N THR A 476 -20.63 44.64 -0.34
CA THR A 476 -21.23 43.70 0.61
C THR A 476 -20.84 42.26 0.30
N MET A 477 -20.53 41.49 1.35
CA MET A 477 -20.38 40.04 1.31
C MET A 477 -21.75 39.35 1.41
N PHE A 478 -21.79 38.04 1.17
CA PHE A 478 -22.96 37.17 1.38
C PHE A 478 -24.18 37.54 0.53
N LYS A 479 -23.98 38.20 -0.61
CA LYS A 479 -25.07 38.45 -1.57
C LYS A 479 -25.52 37.12 -2.19
N GLY A 480 -26.78 36.76 -2.00
CA GLY A 480 -27.34 35.49 -2.45
C GLY A 480 -27.04 34.29 -1.53
N TYR A 481 -26.42 34.53 -0.37
CA TYR A 481 -26.09 33.50 0.60
C TYR A 481 -27.35 33.04 1.37
N SER A 482 -27.57 31.74 1.44
CA SER A 482 -28.76 31.13 2.05
C SER A 482 -28.61 30.78 3.55
N GLY A 483 -27.46 31.05 4.16
CA GLY A 483 -27.21 30.77 5.58
C GLY A 483 -27.79 31.82 6.57
N THR A 484 -27.62 31.57 7.87
CA THR A 484 -28.41 32.18 8.95
C THR A 484 -27.96 33.57 9.43
N ASP A 485 -26.82 34.10 8.99
CA ASP A 485 -26.33 35.42 9.42
C ASP A 485 -25.91 36.30 8.23
N THR A 486 -26.90 36.93 7.61
CA THR A 486 -26.76 37.79 6.41
C THR A 486 -26.79 39.29 6.75
N LYS A 487 -26.51 39.66 8.01
CA LYS A 487 -26.34 41.08 8.36
C LYS A 487 -25.37 41.71 7.36
N ARG A 488 -25.67 42.92 6.88
CA ARG A 488 -24.91 43.61 5.83
C ARG A 488 -23.42 43.75 6.21
N VAL A 489 -22.60 42.74 5.88
CA VAL A 489 -21.15 42.70 6.10
C VAL A 489 -20.50 43.38 4.90
N THR A 490 -19.70 44.40 5.16
CA THR A 490 -18.95 45.14 4.13
C THR A 490 -17.45 44.97 4.37
N ILE A 491 -16.64 45.27 3.36
CA ILE A 491 -15.18 45.30 3.50
C ILE A 491 -14.76 46.18 4.68
N ASN A 492 -15.34 47.39 4.79
CA ASN A 492 -15.07 48.31 5.89
C ASN A 492 -15.31 47.67 7.26
N LYS A 493 -16.43 46.96 7.43
CA LYS A 493 -16.76 46.26 8.69
C LYS A 493 -15.79 45.13 9.03
N VAL A 494 -15.35 44.37 8.03
CA VAL A 494 -14.37 43.28 8.24
C VAL A 494 -13.03 43.89 8.65
N LEU A 495 -12.58 44.94 7.95
CA LEU A 495 -11.29 45.57 8.21
C LEU A 495 -11.25 46.38 9.52
N SER A 496 -12.38 46.91 9.98
CA SER A 496 -12.48 47.63 11.26
C SER A 496 -12.71 46.72 12.47
N ASN A 497 -12.90 45.41 12.27
CA ASN A 497 -13.11 44.46 13.36
C ASN A 497 -11.76 43.95 13.89
N GLU A 498 -11.27 44.58 14.97
CA GLU A 498 -9.99 44.26 15.59
C GLU A 498 -9.93 42.82 16.14
N ALA A 499 -11.02 42.32 16.73
CA ALA A 499 -11.08 40.95 17.24
C ALA A 499 -10.93 39.92 16.10
N LEU A 500 -11.65 40.11 14.99
CA LEU A 500 -11.53 39.24 13.82
C LEU A 500 -10.11 39.32 13.22
N ALA A 501 -9.48 40.49 13.21
CA ALA A 501 -8.11 40.67 12.75
C ALA A 501 -7.10 39.91 13.62
N GLN A 502 -7.24 39.95 14.95
CA GLN A 502 -6.40 39.18 15.87
C GLN A 502 -6.58 37.67 15.68
N GLN A 503 -7.83 37.20 15.56
CA GLN A 503 -8.14 35.79 15.28
C GLN A 503 -7.49 35.30 13.98
N ASN A 504 -7.55 36.11 12.92
CA ASN A 504 -6.95 35.77 11.63
C ASN A 504 -5.44 35.90 11.61
N GLN A 505 -4.85 36.78 12.43
CA GLN A 505 -3.40 36.81 12.64
C GLN A 505 -2.92 35.52 13.32
N TYR A 506 -3.68 35.01 14.29
CA TYR A 506 -3.42 33.70 14.89
C TYR A 506 -3.53 32.57 13.86
N ALA A 507 -4.64 32.50 13.11
CA ALA A 507 -4.82 31.48 12.07
C ALA A 507 -3.70 31.52 11.02
N GLN A 508 -3.28 32.72 10.57
CA GLN A 508 -2.16 32.86 9.65
C GLN A 508 -0.86 32.30 10.24
N ARG A 509 -0.56 32.53 11.53
CA ARG A 509 0.63 31.94 12.17
C ARG A 509 0.57 30.42 12.21
N CYS A 510 -0.60 29.83 12.45
CA CYS A 510 -0.79 28.38 12.40
C CYS A 510 -0.52 27.84 10.98
N ILE A 511 -0.99 28.54 9.96
CA ILE A 511 -0.76 28.17 8.56
C ILE A 511 0.71 28.37 8.17
N ASP A 512 1.35 29.46 8.60
CA ASP A 512 2.77 29.74 8.34
C ASP A 512 3.67 28.66 8.95
N TRP A 513 3.34 28.19 10.15
CA TRP A 513 4.05 27.05 10.76
C TRP A 513 3.96 25.79 9.89
N ASN A 514 2.77 25.49 9.35
CA ASN A 514 2.59 24.39 8.41
C ASN A 514 3.30 24.63 7.08
N ARG A 515 3.31 25.86 6.58
CA ARG A 515 4.06 26.26 5.37
C ARG A 515 5.53 25.89 5.51
N ASP A 516 6.13 26.18 6.65
CA ASP A 516 7.54 25.88 6.91
C ASP A 516 7.81 24.36 6.96
N ILE A 517 6.92 23.58 7.59
CA ILE A 517 7.00 22.11 7.55
C ILE A 517 6.86 21.58 6.14
N LEU A 518 5.84 22.00 5.41
CA LEU A 518 5.59 21.55 4.04
C LEU A 518 6.76 21.90 3.12
N LYS A 519 7.33 23.09 3.23
CA LYS A 519 8.53 23.48 2.49
C LYS A 519 9.72 22.58 2.81
N LYS A 520 9.96 22.31 4.09
CA LYS A 520 11.05 21.46 4.53
C LYS A 520 10.86 20.00 4.10
N GLU A 521 9.71 19.42 4.40
CA GLU A 521 9.44 17.99 4.26
C GLU A 521 9.06 17.58 2.83
N LEU A 522 8.68 18.54 1.97
CA LEU A 522 8.35 18.31 0.57
C LEU A 522 9.31 19.02 -0.41
N GLY A 523 10.33 19.72 0.09
CA GLY A 523 11.32 20.41 -0.75
C GLY A 523 10.69 21.50 -1.63
N LEU A 524 9.77 22.29 -1.06
CA LEU A 524 9.05 23.33 -1.79
C LEU A 524 9.72 24.69 -1.64
N LEU A 525 9.72 25.44 -2.73
CA LEU A 525 10.10 26.85 -2.78
C LEU A 525 8.84 27.73 -2.69
N GLU A 526 9.01 29.02 -2.40
CA GLU A 526 7.90 29.97 -2.37
C GLU A 526 7.15 30.05 -3.71
N GLU A 527 7.85 29.85 -4.84
CA GLU A 527 7.26 29.81 -6.18
C GLU A 527 6.36 28.58 -6.45
N ASP A 528 6.49 27.54 -5.61
CA ASP A 528 5.66 26.34 -5.66
C ASP A 528 4.32 26.55 -4.92
N ILE A 529 4.16 27.66 -4.19
CA ILE A 529 3.05 27.91 -3.27
C ILE A 529 2.20 29.08 -3.75
N ILE A 530 0.88 28.89 -3.71
CA ILE A 530 -0.10 29.93 -4.01
C ILE A 530 -0.98 30.17 -2.79
N ASP A 531 -0.96 31.40 -2.31
CA ASP A 531 -1.79 31.85 -1.20
C ASP A 531 -3.23 32.12 -1.67
N MET A 532 -4.15 31.28 -1.21
CA MET A 532 -5.57 31.37 -1.47
C MET A 532 -6.26 32.24 -0.41
N PRO A 533 -6.95 33.34 -0.78
CA PRO A 533 -7.64 34.18 0.19
C PRO A 533 -8.67 33.40 1.03
N ALA A 534 -8.45 33.34 2.34
CA ALA A 534 -9.35 32.69 3.30
C ALA A 534 -9.56 33.60 4.52
N LEU A 535 -10.65 33.43 5.26
CA LEU A 535 -10.84 34.06 6.58
C LEU A 535 -11.45 33.05 7.53
N PHE A 536 -11.10 33.19 8.81
CA PHE A 536 -11.59 32.35 9.89
C PHE A 536 -12.16 33.21 11.02
N LYS A 537 -13.01 32.60 11.84
CA LYS A 537 -13.40 33.11 13.16
C LYS A 537 -13.11 32.01 14.19
N LEU A 538 -12.79 32.39 15.41
CA LEU A 538 -12.65 31.42 16.49
C LEU A 538 -14.02 31.10 17.11
N ASP A 539 -14.26 29.82 17.38
CA ASP A 539 -15.38 29.34 18.18
C ASP A 539 -15.16 29.59 19.70
N LYS A 540 -16.04 29.04 20.54
CA LYS A 540 -15.99 29.26 22.00
C LYS A 540 -14.81 28.54 22.63
N GLU A 541 -14.33 27.49 21.99
CA GLU A 541 -13.22 26.63 22.37
C GLU A 541 -11.87 27.19 21.85
N GLY A 542 -11.89 28.31 21.13
CA GLY A 542 -10.70 28.96 20.57
C GLY A 542 -10.17 28.29 19.31
N LYS A 543 -10.97 27.43 18.66
CA LYS A 543 -10.64 26.75 17.42
C LYS A 543 -11.20 27.51 16.23
N ALA A 544 -10.49 27.49 15.10
CA ALA A 544 -10.88 28.23 13.91
C ALA A 544 -11.97 27.49 13.12
N VAL A 545 -12.98 28.24 12.70
CA VAL A 545 -13.96 27.84 11.67
C VAL A 545 -13.92 28.83 10.51
N PRO A 546 -14.18 28.39 9.27
CA PRO A 546 -14.25 29.31 8.13
C PRO A 546 -15.26 30.44 8.34
N TYR A 547 -14.87 31.67 8.00
CA TYR A 547 -15.75 32.85 8.04
C TYR A 547 -16.68 32.91 6.82
N PHE A 548 -16.20 32.39 5.70
CA PHE A 548 -16.94 32.15 4.45
C PHE A 548 -16.45 30.82 3.86
N PRO A 549 -17.14 30.24 2.85
CA PRO A 549 -16.76 28.95 2.27
C PRO A 549 -15.28 28.85 1.91
N ASN A 550 -14.60 27.84 2.46
CA ASN A 550 -13.15 27.74 2.37
C ASN A 550 -12.70 27.24 0.99
N THR A 551 -12.22 28.16 0.16
CA THR A 551 -11.90 27.86 -1.24
C THR A 551 -10.76 26.86 -1.46
N VAL A 552 -9.93 26.56 -0.45
CA VAL A 552 -8.87 25.54 -0.54
C VAL A 552 -9.44 24.12 -0.52
N THR A 553 -10.60 23.94 0.11
CA THR A 553 -11.33 22.67 0.23
C THR A 553 -12.11 22.37 -1.06
N MET A 554 -11.39 22.44 -2.18
CA MET A 554 -11.89 22.29 -3.54
C MET A 554 -11.72 20.87 -4.07
N MET A 555 -12.52 20.54 -5.05
CA MET A 555 -12.41 19.30 -5.81
C MET A 555 -11.48 19.50 -7.02
N VAL A 556 -10.45 18.64 -7.15
CA VAL A 556 -9.46 18.71 -8.23
C VAL A 556 -9.66 17.56 -9.22
N LEU A 557 -10.26 17.86 -10.38
CA LEU A 557 -10.49 16.89 -11.45
C LEU A 557 -9.61 17.20 -12.66
N ALA A 558 -8.35 16.75 -12.60
CA ALA A 558 -7.31 17.12 -13.55
C ALA A 558 -7.19 18.66 -13.65
N ARG A 559 -7.58 19.25 -14.78
CA ARG A 559 -7.54 20.71 -14.99
C ARG A 559 -8.82 21.44 -14.58
N VAL A 560 -9.88 20.73 -14.21
CA VAL A 560 -11.16 21.33 -13.82
C VAL A 560 -11.24 21.36 -12.29
N LEU A 561 -11.45 22.55 -11.74
CA LEU A 561 -11.54 22.77 -10.29
C LEU A 561 -12.98 23.08 -9.89
N GLY A 562 -13.55 22.29 -8.99
CA GLY A 562 -14.81 22.57 -8.30
C GLY A 562 -14.52 23.28 -6.99
N ILE A 563 -14.55 24.61 -7.00
CA ILE A 563 -14.15 25.47 -5.88
C ILE A 563 -15.41 25.89 -5.10
N PRO A 564 -15.45 25.78 -3.76
CA PRO A 564 -16.54 26.35 -2.96
C PRO A 564 -16.75 27.83 -3.29
N LYS A 565 -17.99 28.26 -3.53
CA LYS A 565 -18.29 29.66 -3.86
C LYS A 565 -18.11 30.51 -2.60
N PRO A 566 -17.20 31.49 -2.56
CA PRO A 566 -16.84 32.18 -1.32
C PRO A 566 -17.83 33.27 -0.86
N PHE A 567 -18.80 33.65 -1.70
CA PHE A 567 -19.74 34.76 -1.44
C PHE A 567 -19.07 36.05 -0.95
N GLY A 568 -17.89 36.36 -1.49
CA GLY A 568 -17.13 37.55 -1.14
C GLY A 568 -17.77 38.86 -1.60
N PRO A 569 -17.11 40.00 -1.32
CA PRO A 569 -17.61 41.32 -1.69
C PRO A 569 -17.88 41.43 -3.20
N VAL A 570 -19.07 41.91 -3.55
CA VAL A 570 -19.48 42.11 -4.95
C VAL A 570 -19.32 43.57 -5.34
N ALA A 571 -18.48 43.84 -6.33
CA ALA A 571 -18.27 45.17 -6.90
C ALA A 571 -18.28 45.08 -8.43
N GLY A 572 -19.05 45.96 -9.09
CA GLY A 572 -19.20 45.92 -10.56
C GLY A 572 -19.83 44.61 -11.09
N GLY A 573 -20.64 43.93 -10.28
CA GLY A 573 -21.35 42.71 -10.67
C GLY A 573 -20.59 41.39 -10.45
N GLU A 574 -19.32 41.43 -10.03
CA GLU A 574 -18.50 40.24 -9.82
C GLU A 574 -17.96 40.16 -8.38
N CYS A 575 -17.80 38.94 -7.87
CA CYS A 575 -17.16 38.68 -6.58
C CYS A 575 -15.64 38.89 -6.69
N CYS A 576 -15.07 39.77 -5.86
CA CYS A 576 -13.63 40.07 -5.92
C CYS A 576 -12.75 38.87 -5.52
N LEU A 577 -13.21 37.99 -4.65
CA LEU A 577 -12.52 36.75 -4.28
C LEU A 577 -12.46 35.78 -5.46
N GLU A 578 -13.60 35.53 -6.13
CA GLU A 578 -13.63 34.68 -7.32
C GLU A 578 -12.70 35.20 -8.42
N ARG A 579 -12.75 36.51 -8.69
CA ARG A 579 -11.85 37.15 -9.66
C ARG A 579 -10.38 36.97 -9.29
N ARG A 580 -10.03 37.15 -8.01
CA ARG A 580 -8.65 36.97 -7.53
C ARG A 580 -8.20 35.53 -7.70
N ILE A 581 -9.04 34.56 -7.37
CA ILE A 581 -8.74 33.14 -7.50
C ILE A 581 -8.54 32.75 -8.97
N ARG A 582 -9.42 33.20 -9.88
CA ARG A 582 -9.22 33.01 -11.32
C ARG A 582 -7.88 33.56 -11.79
N ALA A 583 -7.54 34.78 -11.37
CA ALA A 583 -6.27 35.41 -11.73
C ALA A 583 -5.03 34.67 -11.20
N LEU A 584 -5.17 33.86 -10.14
CA LEU A 584 -4.07 33.03 -9.61
C LEU A 584 -3.97 31.68 -10.32
N LEU A 585 -5.10 31.05 -10.66
CA LEU A 585 -5.14 29.65 -11.09
C LEU A 585 -5.30 29.47 -12.61
N GLU A 586 -6.08 30.32 -13.29
CA GLU A 586 -6.30 30.20 -14.74
C GLU A 586 -5.02 30.36 -15.57
N PRO A 587 -4.04 31.22 -15.21
CA PRO A 587 -2.75 31.26 -15.90
C PRO A 587 -1.96 29.94 -15.88
N LEU A 588 -2.27 29.03 -14.96
CA LEU A 588 -1.66 27.69 -14.89
C LEU A 588 -2.35 26.68 -15.83
N GLY A 589 -3.38 27.10 -16.55
CA GLY A 589 -4.21 26.24 -17.39
C GLY A 589 -5.33 25.52 -16.64
N LEU A 590 -5.68 26.00 -15.44
CA LEU A 590 -6.75 25.45 -14.60
C LEU A 590 -8.08 26.15 -14.92
N CYS A 591 -9.18 25.39 -14.93
CA CYS A 591 -10.53 25.91 -15.15
C CYS A 591 -11.28 26.00 -13.82
N CYS A 592 -11.42 27.21 -13.29
CA CYS A 592 -12.12 27.46 -12.04
C CYS A 592 -13.64 27.44 -12.22
N ARG A 593 -14.33 26.61 -11.44
CA ARG A 593 -15.80 26.56 -11.38
C ARG A 593 -16.22 26.70 -9.93
N PHE A 594 -16.93 27.79 -9.62
CA PHE A 594 -17.40 28.06 -8.27
C PHE A 594 -18.76 27.41 -8.04
N LEU A 595 -18.82 26.53 -7.06
CA LEU A 595 -19.98 25.70 -6.73
C LEU A 595 -20.70 26.27 -5.51
N GLU A 596 -22.02 26.41 -5.60
CA GLU A 596 -22.83 26.82 -4.47
C GLU A 596 -23.17 25.61 -3.59
N ASP A 597 -22.53 25.55 -2.42
CA ASP A 597 -22.60 24.42 -1.48
C ASP A 597 -23.17 24.82 -0.11
N VAL A 598 -23.60 26.06 0.08
CA VAL A 598 -23.90 26.63 1.40
C VAL A 598 -25.01 25.92 2.15
N SER A 599 -26.14 25.69 1.47
CA SER A 599 -27.28 24.97 2.05
C SER A 599 -26.99 23.48 2.29
N SER A 600 -25.98 22.94 1.61
CA SER A 600 -25.71 21.51 1.55
C SER A 600 -24.46 21.08 2.32
N TYR A 601 -23.51 21.97 2.61
CA TYR A 601 -22.25 21.61 3.27
C TYR A 601 -21.76 22.70 4.23
N HIS A 602 -21.57 23.94 3.77
CA HIS A 602 -20.96 25.00 4.59
C HIS A 602 -21.73 25.29 5.88
N GLY A 603 -23.08 25.23 5.85
CA GLY A 603 -23.91 25.37 7.05
C GLY A 603 -23.67 24.31 8.13
N SER A 604 -22.96 23.22 7.81
CA SER A 604 -22.58 22.13 8.71
C SER A 604 -21.06 22.03 8.93
N LEU A 605 -20.34 23.15 8.74
CA LEU A 605 -18.89 23.29 8.98
C LEU A 605 -17.98 22.45 8.06
N GLY A 606 -18.41 22.14 6.83
CA GLY A 606 -17.56 21.52 5.81
C GLY A 606 -17.85 22.08 4.42
N GLU A 607 -17.04 21.75 3.41
CA GLU A 607 -17.17 22.31 2.05
C GLU A 607 -17.25 21.20 0.98
N VAL A 608 -17.28 21.58 -0.31
CA VAL A 608 -17.31 20.67 -1.48
C VAL A 608 -16.40 19.43 -1.33
N HIS A 609 -15.12 19.60 -0.97
CA HIS A 609 -14.20 18.46 -0.84
C HIS A 609 -14.59 17.53 0.33
N CYS A 610 -15.15 18.05 1.43
CA CYS A 610 -15.62 17.21 2.55
C CYS A 610 -16.79 16.30 2.12
N GLY A 611 -17.60 16.75 1.16
CA GLY A 611 -18.77 16.01 0.66
C GLY A 611 -18.50 15.05 -0.49
N THR A 612 -17.27 15.00 -1.02
CA THR A 612 -16.95 14.24 -2.24
C THR A 612 -15.61 13.53 -2.11
N SER A 613 -15.49 12.33 -2.65
CA SER A 613 -14.21 11.60 -2.69
C SER A 613 -13.90 11.16 -4.12
N VAL A 614 -12.63 11.20 -4.52
CA VAL A 614 -12.22 10.96 -5.91
C VAL A 614 -11.28 9.77 -5.97
N GLN A 615 -11.72 8.68 -6.60
CA GLN A 615 -10.85 7.58 -6.96
C GLN A 615 -10.03 7.98 -8.19
N ARG A 616 -8.70 7.83 -8.10
CA ARG A 616 -7.76 8.20 -9.16
C ARG A 616 -7.05 6.98 -9.71
N ARG A 617 -6.43 7.14 -10.88
CA ARG A 617 -5.56 6.11 -11.45
C ARG A 617 -4.28 5.96 -10.60
N PRO A 618 -3.76 4.73 -10.41
CA PRO A 618 -2.49 4.50 -9.73
C PRO A 618 -1.30 5.23 -10.36
N PHE A 619 -0.20 5.36 -9.60
CA PHE A 619 1.07 5.81 -10.16
C PHE A 619 1.60 4.81 -11.20
N ALA A 620 2.23 5.33 -12.26
CA ALA A 620 2.98 4.49 -13.19
C ALA A 620 4.28 3.93 -12.57
N PHE A 621 4.87 4.66 -11.61
CA PHE A 621 6.04 4.22 -10.87
C PHE A 621 5.69 2.99 -10.00
N LYS A 622 6.53 1.95 -10.07
CA LYS A 622 6.35 0.72 -9.31
C LYS A 622 6.95 0.88 -7.92
N TRP A 623 6.16 0.66 -6.87
CA TRP A 623 6.57 0.97 -5.49
C TRP A 623 7.80 0.20 -5.02
N TRP A 624 8.04 -1.01 -5.54
CA TRP A 624 9.21 -1.82 -5.20
C TRP A 624 10.52 -1.27 -5.79
N HIS A 625 10.47 -0.37 -6.77
CA HIS A 625 11.65 0.36 -7.27
C HIS A 625 12.06 1.54 -6.39
N PHE A 626 11.23 1.91 -5.41
CA PHE A 626 11.60 2.94 -4.42
C PHE A 626 12.58 2.36 -3.40
N THR A 627 13.38 3.22 -2.76
CA THR A 627 14.23 2.86 -1.62
C THR A 627 13.79 3.71 -0.41
N PRO A 628 12.91 3.16 0.45
CA PRO A 628 12.29 3.88 1.56
C PRO A 628 13.23 4.51 2.59
#